data_AF-A0AAV5WDX2-F1
#
_entry.id   AF-A0AAV5WDX2-F1
#
_cell.length_a   1.000
_cell.length_b   1.000
_cell.length_c   1.000
_cell.angle_alpha   90.00
_cell.angle_beta   90.00
_cell.angle_gamma   90.00
#
_symmetry.space_group_name_H-M   'P 1'
#
loop_
_entity.id
_entity.type
_entity.pdbx_description
1 polymer ?
#
loop_
_entity_poly.entity_id
_entity_poly.type
_entity_poly.pdbx_seq_one_letter_code
_entity_poly.pdbx_strand_id
1 'polypeptide(L)'
;AAALKVLPFPQLGKDKLLRVRVYNTISSVIPGLLCISIAFFEPQRNPTVVIVLYTLASSFLGFAGGGFFSAIRYRSGAYSVFVVANVHAVCLISHFFVALLNSLIARNEEYNEWSALFITEGVMLILCNLLFCIFVRTEKAEWSIEGYE
;
A
#
# COMPACT_ATOMS: atom_id res chain seq x y z
N ALA A 1 16.82 -7.70 -12.24
CA ALA A 1 16.85 -9.01 -11.57
C ALA A 1 17.57 -8.90 -10.22
N ALA A 2 16.88 -8.41 -9.19
CA ALA A 2 17.35 -8.49 -7.81
C ALA A 2 16.42 -9.49 -7.13
N ALA A 3 16.78 -10.77 -7.26
CA ALA A 3 16.03 -11.86 -6.67
C ALA A 3 15.82 -11.59 -5.19
N LEU A 4 14.58 -11.79 -4.76
CA LEU A 4 14.13 -11.91 -3.39
C LEU A 4 15.07 -12.89 -2.66
N LYS A 5 16.15 -12.38 -2.08
CA LYS A 5 17.00 -13.15 -1.17
C LYS A 5 16.11 -13.36 0.06
N VAL A 6 15.47 -14.52 0.14
CA VAL A 6 14.75 -14.97 1.33
C VAL A 6 15.79 -15.07 2.44
N LEU A 7 16.04 -13.96 3.12
CA LEU A 7 17.03 -13.82 4.16
C LEU A 7 16.41 -14.29 5.48
N PRO A 8 17.18 -15.02 6.31
CA PRO A 8 16.68 -15.60 7.54
C PRO A 8 16.16 -14.49 8.47
N PHE A 9 14.95 -14.70 9.01
CA PHE A 9 14.25 -13.87 10.01
C PHE A 9 15.12 -13.11 11.03
N PRO A 10 16.24 -13.65 11.59
CA PRO A 10 17.11 -12.92 12.51
C PRO A 10 17.73 -11.61 12.01
N GLN A 11 17.84 -11.37 10.69
CA GLN A 11 18.37 -10.09 10.18
C GLN A 11 17.32 -9.00 9.98
N LEU A 12 16.02 -9.37 9.99
CA LEU A 12 14.90 -8.44 9.78
C LEU A 12 14.82 -7.35 10.88
N GLY A 13 15.32 -7.65 12.08
CA GLY A 13 15.34 -6.71 13.19
C GLY A 13 16.44 -5.65 13.13
N LYS A 14 17.52 -5.86 12.37
CA LYS A 14 18.71 -4.97 12.36
C LYS A 14 18.75 -4.02 11.17
N ASP A 15 18.22 -4.44 10.02
CA ASP A 15 18.20 -3.62 8.80
C ASP A 15 16.88 -2.83 8.67
N LYS A 16 16.95 -1.51 8.86
CA LYS A 16 15.80 -0.60 8.72
C LYS A 16 15.18 -0.65 7.33
N LEU A 17 16.00 -0.77 6.29
CA LEU A 17 15.55 -0.79 4.90
C LEU A 17 14.77 -2.06 4.60
N LEU A 18 15.30 -3.20 5.02
CA LEU A 18 14.63 -4.49 4.88
C LEU A 18 13.29 -4.50 5.63
N ARG A 19 13.28 -3.98 6.86
CA ARG A 19 12.06 -3.88 7.67
C ARG A 19 10.96 -3.12 6.94
N VAL A 20 11.22 -1.89 6.47
CA VAL A 20 10.17 -1.09 5.80
C VAL A 20 9.69 -1.75 4.49
N ARG A 21 10.57 -2.42 3.74
CA ARG A 21 10.20 -3.15 2.52
C ARG A 21 9.28 -4.33 2.81
N VAL A 22 9.57 -5.12 3.84
CA VAL A 22 8.75 -6.28 4.22
C VAL A 22 7.38 -5.82 4.70
N TYR A 23 7.32 -4.83 5.60
CA TYR A 23 6.04 -4.29 6.09
C TYR A 23 5.21 -3.69 4.94
N ASN A 24 5.82 -2.95 4.01
CA ASN A 24 5.11 -2.41 2.86
C ASN A 24 4.62 -3.51 1.91
N THR A 25 5.44 -4.55 1.69
CA THR A 25 5.06 -5.69 0.85
C THR A 25 3.87 -6.43 1.44
N ILE A 26 3.86 -6.70 2.75
CA ILE A 26 2.69 -7.28 3.45
C ILE A 26 1.48 -6.36 3.30
N SER A 27 1.68 -5.06 3.51
CA SER A 27 0.61 -4.07 3.46
C SER A 27 0.02 -3.83 2.07
N SER A 28 0.71 -4.16 0.98
CA SER A 28 0.24 -3.85 -0.37
C SER A 28 -0.03 -5.10 -1.19
N VAL A 29 0.86 -6.11 -1.14
CA VAL A 29 0.70 -7.33 -1.96
C VAL A 29 -0.40 -8.23 -1.42
N ILE A 30 -0.49 -8.42 -0.10
CA ILE A 30 -1.56 -9.27 0.47
C ILE A 30 -2.94 -8.66 0.19
N PRO A 31 -3.21 -7.38 0.49
CA PRO A 31 -4.47 -6.76 0.10
C PRO A 31 -4.70 -6.80 -1.41
N GLY A 32 -3.67 -6.56 -2.23
CA GLY A 32 -3.82 -6.59 -3.69
C GLY A 32 -4.26 -7.95 -4.23
N LEU A 33 -3.68 -9.05 -3.72
CA LEU A 33 -4.08 -10.40 -4.07
C LEU A 33 -5.50 -10.73 -3.57
N LEU A 34 -5.87 -10.26 -2.38
CA LEU A 34 -7.21 -10.44 -1.84
C LEU A 34 -8.25 -9.66 -2.66
N CYS A 35 -7.95 -8.43 -3.09
CA CYS A 35 -8.81 -7.65 -3.99
C CYS A 35 -9.00 -8.35 -5.33
N ILE A 36 -7.93 -8.85 -5.96
CA ILE A 36 -8.04 -9.64 -7.20
C ILE A 36 -8.89 -10.90 -6.95
N SER A 37 -8.76 -11.54 -5.78
CA SER A 37 -9.57 -12.72 -5.44
C SER A 37 -11.07 -12.39 -5.33
N ILE A 38 -11.43 -11.24 -4.76
CA ILE A 38 -12.83 -10.78 -4.65
C ILE A 38 -13.49 -10.70 -6.03
N ALA A 39 -12.74 -10.31 -7.06
CA ALA A 39 -13.23 -10.14 -8.42
C ALA A 39 -13.76 -11.43 -9.08
N PHE A 40 -13.48 -12.60 -8.50
CA PHE A 40 -13.97 -13.90 -8.97
C PHE A 40 -15.19 -14.42 -8.18
N PHE A 41 -15.62 -13.72 -7.13
CA PHE A 41 -16.77 -14.11 -6.32
C PHE A 41 -17.96 -13.18 -6.55
N GLU A 42 -19.06 -13.75 -7.04
CA GLU A 42 -20.31 -13.02 -7.20
C GLU A 42 -20.96 -12.71 -5.83
N PRO A 43 -21.19 -11.43 -5.48
CA PRO A 43 -21.67 -11.03 -4.15
C PRO A 43 -23.06 -11.59 -3.80
N GLN A 44 -23.92 -11.78 -4.80
CA GLN A 44 -25.29 -12.28 -4.59
C GLN A 44 -25.30 -13.75 -4.18
N ARG A 45 -24.34 -14.52 -4.68
CA ARG A 45 -24.24 -15.96 -4.41
C ARG A 45 -23.43 -16.26 -3.15
N ASN A 46 -22.37 -15.49 -2.88
CA ASN A 46 -21.43 -15.73 -1.79
C ASN A 46 -21.11 -14.46 -0.98
N PRO A 47 -22.11 -13.79 -0.37
CA PRO A 47 -21.89 -12.49 0.28
C PRO A 47 -20.89 -12.56 1.45
N THR A 48 -20.94 -13.63 2.24
CA THR A 48 -20.03 -13.81 3.40
C THR A 48 -18.57 -13.88 2.97
N VAL A 49 -18.26 -14.55 1.86
CA VAL A 49 -16.88 -14.71 1.36
C VAL A 49 -16.33 -13.36 0.93
N VAL A 50 -17.12 -12.58 0.18
CA VAL A 50 -16.74 -11.25 -0.28
C VAL A 50 -16.47 -10.31 0.90
N ILE A 51 -17.35 -10.31 1.91
CA ILE A 51 -17.18 -9.48 3.12
C ILE A 51 -15.92 -9.86 3.89
N VAL A 52 -15.67 -11.16 4.08
CA VAL A 52 -14.48 -11.64 4.80
C VAL A 52 -13.20 -11.25 4.05
N LEU A 53 -13.14 -11.47 2.74
CA LEU A 53 -11.99 -11.11 1.91
C LEU A 53 -11.73 -9.59 1.95
N TYR A 54 -12.78 -8.77 1.82
CA TYR A 54 -12.66 -7.32 1.87
C TYR A 54 -12.18 -6.82 3.24
N THR A 55 -12.70 -7.42 4.32
CA THR A 55 -12.31 -7.09 5.69
C THR A 55 -10.85 -7.46 5.96
N LEU A 56 -10.41 -8.63 5.48
CA LEU A 56 -9.01 -9.05 5.58
C LEU A 56 -8.10 -8.11 4.77
N ALA A 57 -8.46 -7.79 3.53
CA ALA A 57 -7.69 -6.85 2.71
C ALA A 57 -7.53 -5.49 3.42
N SER A 58 -8.62 -4.94 3.94
CA SER A 58 -8.63 -3.68 4.69
C SER A 58 -7.77 -3.74 5.96
N SER A 59 -7.78 -4.88 6.67
CA SER A 59 -6.97 -5.07 7.87
C SER A 59 -5.47 -5.09 7.57
N PHE A 60 -5.07 -5.76 6.48
CA PHE A 60 -3.66 -5.82 6.08
C PHE A 60 -3.11 -4.47 5.57
N LEU A 61 -3.96 -3.59 5.02
CA LEU A 61 -3.55 -2.22 4.69
C LEU A 61 -3.06 -1.43 5.92
N GLY A 62 -3.50 -1.80 7.13
CA GLY A 62 -3.03 -1.18 8.39
C GLY A 62 -1.52 -1.35 8.64
N PHE A 63 -0.88 -2.35 8.03
CA PHE A 63 0.57 -2.56 8.15
C PHE A 63 1.41 -1.47 7.46
N ALA A 64 0.79 -0.57 6.66
CA ALA A 64 1.44 0.58 6.06
C ALA A 64 2.16 1.47 7.09
N GLY A 65 1.69 1.47 8.34
CA GLY A 65 2.34 2.13 9.48
C GLY A 65 3.80 1.69 9.67
N GLY A 66 4.07 0.38 9.55
CA GLY A 66 5.40 -0.21 9.67
C GLY A 66 6.25 -0.12 8.39
N GLY A 67 5.61 0.12 7.24
CA GLY A 67 6.25 0.25 5.93
C GLY A 67 6.45 1.71 5.56
N PHE A 68 5.59 2.20 4.66
CA PHE A 68 5.61 3.55 4.10
C PHE A 68 5.77 4.67 5.15
N PHE A 69 4.92 4.69 6.19
CA PHE A 69 4.98 5.75 7.19
C PHE A 69 6.25 5.72 8.04
N SER A 70 6.76 4.52 8.33
CA SER A 70 8.04 4.37 9.04
C SER A 70 9.22 4.82 8.17
N ALA A 71 9.19 4.59 6.86
CA ALA A 71 10.21 5.09 5.93
C ALA A 71 10.26 6.62 5.91
N ILE A 72 9.10 7.30 5.88
CA ILE A 72 9.04 8.77 5.98
C ILE A 72 9.67 9.25 7.29
N ARG A 73 9.33 8.61 8.42
CA ARG A 73 9.90 8.98 9.73
C ARG A 73 11.43 8.82 9.78
N TYR A 74 11.95 7.72 9.25
CA TYR A 74 13.40 7.48 9.23
C TYR A 74 14.15 8.51 8.39
N ARG A 75 13.57 8.91 7.25
CA ARG A 75 14.20 9.85 6.33
C ARG A 75 14.08 11.32 6.77
N SER A 76 12.93 11.72 7.28
CA SER A 76 12.63 13.13 7.60
C SER A 76 12.89 13.52 9.05
N GLY A 77 13.08 12.55 9.95
CA GLY A 77 13.34 12.81 11.37
C GLY A 77 12.26 13.67 12.04
N ALA A 78 12.67 14.79 12.63
CA ALA A 78 11.80 15.73 13.34
C ALA A 78 10.70 16.33 12.44
N TYR A 79 10.97 16.51 11.15
CA TYR A 79 10.05 17.09 10.18
C TYR A 79 9.06 16.07 9.59
N SER A 80 9.05 14.83 10.09
CA SER A 80 8.22 13.75 9.55
C SER A 80 6.72 14.06 9.60
N VAL A 81 6.24 14.78 10.61
CA VAL A 81 4.82 15.18 10.71
C VAL A 81 4.41 16.06 9.52
N PHE A 82 5.25 17.03 9.16
CA PHE A 82 5.01 17.92 8.01
C PHE A 82 5.01 17.13 6.69
N VAL A 83 5.98 16.23 6.50
CA VAL A 83 6.06 15.42 5.27
C VAL A 83 4.86 14.47 5.16
N VAL A 84 4.46 13.81 6.25
CA VAL A 84 3.29 12.93 6.27
C VAL A 84 2.01 13.71 5.93
N ALA A 85 1.84 14.93 6.44
CA ALA A 85 0.67 15.76 6.13
C ALA A 85 0.55 16.06 4.63
N ASN A 86 1.65 16.46 3.98
CA ASN A 86 1.67 16.72 2.54
C ASN A 86 1.38 15.45 1.72
N VAL A 87 1.97 14.33 2.11
CA VAL A 87 1.71 13.03 1.49
C VAL A 87 0.23 12.66 1.59
N HIS A 88 -0.39 12.82 2.77
CA HIS A 88 -1.82 12.57 2.95
C HIS A 88 -2.70 13.47 2.08
N ALA A 89 -2.33 14.73 1.88
CA ALA A 89 -3.07 15.62 0.97
C ALA A 89 -3.09 15.05 -0.46
N VAL A 90 -1.93 14.57 -0.95
CA VAL A 90 -1.85 13.90 -2.26
C VAL A 90 -2.69 12.62 -2.29
N CYS A 91 -2.62 11.79 -1.24
CA CYS A 91 -3.43 10.57 -1.16
C CYS A 91 -4.94 10.86 -1.20
N LEU A 92 -5.40 11.92 -0.53
CA LEU A 92 -6.82 12.30 -0.53
C LEU A 92 -7.28 12.77 -1.91
N ILE A 93 -6.44 13.55 -2.61
CA ILE A 93 -6.70 13.96 -3.99
C ILE A 93 -6.82 12.72 -4.90
N SER A 94 -5.91 11.75 -4.75
CA SER A 94 -5.98 10.49 -5.52
C SER A 94 -7.26 9.69 -5.22
N HIS A 95 -7.65 9.56 -3.95
CA HIS A 95 -8.90 8.86 -3.58
C HIS A 95 -10.15 9.57 -4.11
N PHE A 96 -10.13 10.90 -4.17
CA PHE A 96 -11.20 11.66 -4.81
C PHE A 96 -11.35 11.31 -6.29
N PHE A 97 -10.24 11.21 -7.03
CA PHE A 97 -10.27 10.76 -8.43
C PHE A 97 -10.78 9.32 -8.56
N VAL A 98 -10.39 8.40 -7.66
CA VAL A 98 -10.91 7.03 -7.66
C VAL A 98 -12.43 7.01 -7.45
N ALA A 99 -12.94 7.79 -6.50
CA ALA A 99 -14.38 7.90 -6.26
C ALA A 99 -15.12 8.48 -7.47
N LEU A 100 -14.55 9.50 -8.11
CA LEU A 100 -15.10 10.09 -9.33
C LEU A 100 -15.13 9.07 -10.49
N LEU A 101 -14.02 8.36 -10.72
CA LEU A 101 -13.95 7.31 -11.74
C LEU A 101 -14.96 6.19 -11.46
N ASN A 102 -15.11 5.79 -10.20
CA ASN A 102 -16.10 4.79 -9.80
C ASN A 102 -17.53 5.25 -10.16
N SER A 103 -17.89 6.51 -9.87
CA SER A 103 -19.21 7.05 -10.24
C SER A 103 -19.45 7.14 -11.76
N LEU A 104 -18.37 7.28 -12.54
CA LEU A 104 -18.45 7.40 -14.00
C LEU A 104 -18.46 6.02 -14.69
N ILE A 105 -17.77 5.03 -14.13
CA ILE A 105 -17.58 3.69 -14.69
C ILE A 105 -18.67 2.72 -14.22
N ALA A 106 -18.97 2.67 -12.92
CA ALA A 106 -19.89 1.70 -12.32
C ALA A 106 -21.34 2.22 -12.32
N ARG A 107 -21.85 2.63 -13.49
CA ARG A 107 -23.15 3.29 -13.60
C ARG A 107 -24.33 2.32 -13.50
N ASN A 108 -24.11 1.02 -13.74
CA ASN A 108 -25.17 0.02 -13.84
C ASN A 108 -25.19 -1.00 -12.70
N GLU A 109 -24.37 -0.80 -11.65
CA GLU A 109 -24.22 -1.73 -10.52
C GLU A 109 -23.86 -3.18 -10.93
N GLU A 110 -23.43 -3.39 -12.17
CA GLU A 110 -23.16 -4.72 -12.69
C GLU A 110 -21.89 -5.30 -12.05
N TYR A 111 -21.98 -6.56 -11.63
CA TYR A 111 -20.87 -7.30 -11.02
C TYR A 111 -19.57 -7.23 -11.85
N ASN A 112 -19.68 -7.24 -13.17
CA ASN A 112 -18.53 -7.23 -14.07
C ASN A 112 -17.74 -5.91 -14.00
N GLU A 113 -18.43 -4.77 -13.84
CA GLU A 113 -17.80 -3.44 -13.68
C GLU A 113 -17.00 -3.39 -12.36
N TRP A 114 -17.58 -3.92 -11.28
CA TRP A 114 -16.91 -3.99 -9.97
C TRP A 114 -15.74 -4.98 -9.94
N SER A 115 -15.87 -6.11 -10.62
CA SER A 115 -14.78 -7.09 -10.77
C SER A 115 -13.55 -6.44 -11.42
N ALA A 116 -13.75 -5.68 -12.51
CA ALA A 116 -12.67 -4.95 -13.16
C ALA A 116 -12.01 -3.90 -12.24
N LEU A 117 -12.79 -3.20 -11.41
CA LEU A 117 -12.27 -2.24 -10.44
C LEU A 117 -11.40 -2.91 -9.38
N PHE A 118 -11.85 -4.03 -8.79
CA PHE A 118 -11.07 -4.76 -7.79
C PHE A 118 -9.77 -5.36 -8.35
N ILE A 119 -9.80 -5.84 -9.60
CA ILE A 119 -8.58 -6.30 -10.30
C ILE A 119 -7.61 -5.14 -10.49
N THR A 120 -8.11 -4.01 -11.00
CA THR A 120 -7.29 -2.82 -11.26
C THR A 120 -6.64 -2.30 -9.98
N GLU A 121 -7.40 -2.23 -8.89
CA GLU A 121 -6.91 -1.81 -7.57
C GLU A 121 -5.83 -2.77 -7.06
N GLY A 122 -6.06 -4.09 -7.17
CA GLY A 122 -5.09 -5.07 -6.72
C GLY A 122 -3.78 -5.04 -7.51
N VAL A 123 -3.86 -4.83 -8.83
CA VAL A 123 -2.67 -4.64 -9.68
C VAL A 123 -1.92 -3.36 -9.30
N MET A 124 -2.62 -2.25 -9.09
CA MET A 124 -2.03 -0.97 -8.69
C MET A 124 -1.29 -1.08 -7.36
N LEU A 125 -1.86 -1.76 -6.35
CA LEU A 125 -1.19 -1.99 -5.07
C LEU A 125 0.12 -2.75 -5.22
N ILE A 126 0.15 -3.79 -6.07
CA ILE A 126 1.36 -4.59 -6.33
C ILE A 126 2.42 -3.76 -7.07
N LEU A 127 2.02 -2.97 -8.07
CA LEU A 127 2.92 -2.08 -8.81
C LEU A 127 3.50 -0.98 -7.91
N CYS A 128 2.68 -0.35 -7.07
CA CYS A 128 3.11 0.62 -6.08
C CYS A 128 4.12 0.01 -5.10
N ASN A 129 3.93 -1.24 -4.68
CA ASN A 129 4.91 -1.92 -3.83
C ASN A 129 6.24 -2.17 -4.56
N LEU A 130 6.20 -2.53 -5.84
CA LEU A 130 7.40 -2.69 -6.67
C LEU A 130 8.20 -1.38 -6.73
N LEU A 131 7.52 -0.27 -7.04
CA LEU A 131 8.12 1.06 -7.05
C LEU A 131 8.67 1.43 -5.67
N PHE A 132 7.89 1.19 -4.61
CA PHE A 132 8.33 1.46 -3.24
C PHE A 132 9.61 0.68 -2.91
N CYS A 133 9.67 -0.62 -3.22
CA CYS A 133 10.84 -1.44 -2.94
C CYS A 133 12.09 -0.94 -3.70
N ILE A 134 11.93 -0.45 -4.93
CA ILE A 134 13.03 0.10 -5.73
C ILE A 134 13.52 1.45 -5.17
N PHE A 135 12.61 2.35 -4.82
CA PHE A 135 12.95 3.75 -4.51
C PHE A 135 13.10 4.07 -3.02
N VAL A 136 12.59 3.23 -2.12
CA VAL A 136 12.64 3.50 -0.68
C VAL A 136 14.08 3.62 -0.18
N ARG A 137 14.30 4.64 0.65
CA ARG A 137 15.55 4.88 1.37
C ARG A 137 15.24 5.20 2.82
N THR A 138 16.07 4.68 3.73
CA THR A 138 15.92 4.87 5.18
C THR A 138 17.07 5.67 5.81
N GLU A 139 18.02 6.12 5.01
CA GLU A 139 19.01 7.11 5.40
C GLU A 139 18.33 8.47 5.64
N LYS A 140 18.83 9.23 6.61
CA LYS A 140 18.33 10.60 6.86
C LYS A 140 18.59 11.46 5.63
N ALA A 141 17.63 12.31 5.28
CA ALA A 141 17.84 13.28 4.21
C ALA A 141 18.83 14.37 4.67
N GLU A 142 19.62 14.91 3.74
CA GLU A 142 20.65 15.93 4.03
C GLU A 142 20.08 17.14 4.79
N TRP A 143 18.92 17.63 4.36
CA TRP A 143 18.19 18.73 5.00
C TRP A 143 17.63 18.42 6.39
N SER A 144 17.68 17.16 6.84
CA SER A 144 17.17 16.71 8.14
C SER A 144 18.28 16.42 9.16
N ILE A 145 19.55 16.60 8.77
CA ILE A 145 20.71 16.40 9.64
C ILE A 145 20.91 17.67 10.48
N GLU A 146 21.16 17.51 11.79
CA GLU A 146 21.48 18.62 12.69
C GLU A 146 22.79 19.30 12.24
N GLY A 147 22.76 20.63 12.06
CA GLY A 147 23.92 21.43 11.61
C GLY A 147 23.96 21.79 10.12
N TYR A 148 22.83 21.71 9.41
CA TYR A 148 22.67 22.24 8.04
C TYR A 148 22.29 23.74 8.01
N GLU A 149 22.19 24.38 9.19
CA GLU A 149 22.04 25.84 9.34
C GLU A 149 23.40 26.55 9.19
#